data_AF-A0A2V6PYG0-F1
#
_entry.id   AF-A0A2V6PYG0-F1
#
_cell.length_a   1.000
_cell.length_b   1.000
_cell.length_c   1.000
_cell.angle_alpha   90.00
_cell.angle_beta   90.00
_cell.angle_gamma   90.00
#
_symmetry.space_group_name_H-M   'P 1'
#
loop_
_entity.id
_entity.type
_entity.pdbx_description
1 polymer ?
#
loop_
_entity_poly.entity_id
_entity_poly.type
_entity_poly.pdbx_seq_one_letter_code
_entity_poly.pdbx_strand_id
1 'polypeptide(L)'
;FVAIAIAMTVMTMSGGQVLLGRVVEATDVYTRKEAVWGQAPAFPPWAALRPIVLTTALVFGAGALALAIAFWRDRRRVAIVITAATMLGFTPMITRAMLLVAESRSVRGLARELAARAGPDDVIVHEGPIENSGALELYGGRRPVLVDGWTSVLGFGGTFADAAETFWERSRLIATWRGPARVWLVTIRQPAQSVVATVPPPTVFLILAENGRWLYSNRP
;
A
#
# COMPACT_ATOMS: atom_id res chain seq x y z
N PHE A 1 3.86 26.94 14.29
CA PHE A 1 2.76 26.92 13.31
C PHE A 1 3.13 27.55 11.98
N VAL A 2 3.70 28.78 11.96
CA VAL A 2 4.16 29.47 10.73
C VAL A 2 5.03 28.60 9.82
N ALA A 3 6.09 27.98 10.36
CA ALA A 3 7.00 27.14 9.57
C ALA A 3 6.29 25.96 8.87
N ILE A 4 5.35 25.30 9.57
CA ILE A 4 4.55 24.21 9.01
C ILE A 4 3.64 24.73 7.89
N ALA A 5 2.94 25.84 8.14
CA ALA A 5 2.07 26.44 7.14
C ALA A 5 2.85 26.81 5.86
N ILE A 6 4.00 27.47 6.00
CA ILE A 6 4.87 27.84 4.88
C ILE A 6 5.35 26.59 4.13
N ALA A 7 5.89 25.60 4.84
CA ALA A 7 6.39 24.37 4.21
C ALA A 7 5.29 23.66 3.40
N MET A 8 4.08 23.54 3.96
CA MET A 8 2.95 22.88 3.29
C MET A 8 2.42 23.71 2.11
N THR A 9 2.40 25.04 2.21
CA THR A 9 2.04 25.92 1.09
C THR A 9 3.06 25.80 -0.04
N VAL A 10 4.37 25.89 0.27
CA VAL A 10 5.45 25.70 -0.71
C VAL A 10 5.30 24.35 -1.41
N MET A 11 5.15 23.27 -0.64
CA MET A 11 4.95 21.93 -1.17
C MET A 11 3.71 21.83 -2.09
N THR A 12 2.64 22.56 -1.80
CA THR A 12 1.45 22.61 -2.65
C THR A 12 1.68 23.35 -3.97
N MET A 13 2.51 24.40 -3.96
CA MET A 13 2.74 25.27 -5.12
C MET A 13 3.91 24.82 -6.00
N SER A 14 4.91 24.12 -5.45
CA SER A 14 6.17 23.81 -6.13
C SER A 14 6.30 22.35 -6.63
N GLY A 15 5.18 21.64 -6.82
CA GLY A 15 5.21 20.24 -7.26
C GLY A 15 5.61 19.26 -6.15
N GLY A 16 4.86 19.27 -5.04
CA GLY A 16 5.11 18.45 -3.85
C GLY A 16 5.26 16.95 -4.08
N GLN A 17 4.88 16.43 -5.26
CA GLN A 17 5.17 15.04 -5.64
C GLN A 17 6.65 14.66 -5.53
N VAL A 18 7.58 15.56 -5.87
CA VAL A 18 9.03 15.25 -5.86
C VAL A 18 9.55 15.15 -4.43
N LEU A 19 9.21 16.15 -3.60
CA LEU A 19 9.61 16.17 -2.20
C LEU A 19 9.01 14.98 -1.45
N LEU A 20 7.72 14.73 -1.64
CA LEU A 20 7.04 13.62 -1.01
C LEU A 20 7.60 12.27 -1.47
N GLY A 21 7.88 12.12 -2.76
CA GLY A 21 8.55 10.93 -3.30
C GLY A 21 9.89 10.67 -2.59
N ARG A 22 10.73 11.70 -2.43
CA ARG A 22 12.00 11.59 -1.71
C ARG A 22 11.84 11.24 -0.24
N VAL A 23 10.86 11.84 0.44
CA VAL A 23 10.58 11.53 1.86
C VAL A 23 10.15 10.08 1.99
N VAL A 24 9.19 9.64 1.18
CA VAL A 24 8.68 8.25 1.21
C VAL A 24 9.79 7.27 0.86
N GLU A 25 10.60 7.53 -0.17
CA GLU A 25 11.76 6.69 -0.52
C GLU A 25 12.81 6.62 0.60
N ALA A 26 12.96 7.70 1.37
CA ALA A 26 13.88 7.75 2.51
C ALA A 26 13.33 7.02 3.75
N THR A 27 12.04 7.12 4.02
CA THR A 27 11.44 6.68 5.29
C THR A 27 10.65 5.38 5.21
N ASP A 28 10.16 4.98 4.03
CA ASP A 28 9.31 3.81 3.84
C ASP A 28 10.07 2.69 3.12
N VAL A 29 10.40 1.64 3.89
CA VAL A 29 11.17 0.49 3.41
C VAL A 29 10.42 -0.27 2.31
N TYR A 30 9.09 -0.32 2.37
CA TYR A 30 8.27 -1.05 1.40
C TYR A 30 8.35 -0.42 0.01
N THR A 31 8.08 0.89 -0.08
CA THR A 31 8.20 1.65 -1.32
C THR A 31 9.62 1.58 -1.88
N ARG A 32 10.65 1.60 -1.02
CA ARG A 32 12.03 1.40 -1.48
C ARG A 32 12.26 0.01 -2.07
N LYS A 33 11.79 -1.06 -1.43
CA LYS A 33 11.91 -2.44 -1.94
C LYS A 33 11.19 -2.62 -3.29
N GLU A 34 9.98 -2.05 -3.42
CA GLU A 34 9.23 -2.06 -4.67
C GLU A 34 9.98 -1.33 -5.80
N ALA A 35 10.57 -0.16 -5.50
CA ALA A 35 11.35 0.61 -6.47
C ALA A 35 12.60 -0.14 -6.96
N VAL A 36 13.29 -0.87 -6.09
CA VAL A 36 14.44 -1.74 -6.47
C VAL A 36 14.02 -2.81 -7.48
N TRP A 37 12.76 -3.25 -7.46
CA TRP A 37 12.22 -4.22 -8.41
C TRP A 37 11.49 -3.57 -9.59
N GLY A 38 11.63 -2.26 -9.77
CA GLY A 38 10.96 -1.53 -10.85
C GLY A 38 9.43 -1.60 -10.76
N GLN A 39 8.88 -1.86 -9.57
CA GLN A 39 7.45 -1.88 -9.32
C GLN A 39 6.95 -0.46 -9.05
N ALA A 40 5.73 -0.19 -9.50
CA ALA A 40 5.06 1.06 -9.14
C ALA A 40 4.76 1.04 -7.63
N PRO A 41 5.06 2.13 -6.89
CA PRO A 41 4.86 2.14 -5.46
C PRO A 41 3.37 2.08 -5.11
N ALA A 42 3.01 1.23 -4.14
CA ALA A 42 1.68 1.21 -3.54
C ALA A 42 1.49 2.42 -2.60
N PHE A 43 1.45 3.62 -3.19
CA PHE A 43 1.34 4.90 -2.50
C PHE A 43 0.36 5.83 -3.22
N PRO A 44 -0.41 6.68 -2.49
CA PRO A 44 -1.42 7.52 -3.12
C PRO A 44 -0.80 8.52 -4.10
N PRO A 45 -1.46 8.80 -5.24
CA PRO A 45 -1.01 9.84 -6.15
C PRO A 45 -1.05 11.21 -5.47
N TRP A 46 -0.13 12.10 -5.86
CA TRP A 46 -0.04 13.45 -5.29
C TRP A 46 -1.37 14.22 -5.36
N ALA A 47 -2.14 14.04 -6.43
CA ALA A 47 -3.44 14.68 -6.60
C ALA A 47 -4.42 14.35 -5.44
N ALA A 48 -4.36 13.15 -4.87
CA ALA A 48 -5.17 12.74 -3.73
C ALA A 48 -4.68 13.34 -2.40
N LEU A 49 -3.38 13.56 -2.27
CA LEU A 49 -2.75 14.10 -1.05
C LEU A 49 -2.77 15.63 -1.01
N ARG A 50 -2.75 16.29 -2.16
CA ARG A 50 -2.70 17.75 -2.28
C ARG A 50 -3.79 18.47 -1.47
N PRO A 51 -5.08 18.06 -1.47
CA PRO A 51 -6.10 18.70 -0.65
C PRO A 51 -5.79 18.63 0.85
N ILE A 52 -5.25 17.49 1.32
CA ILE A 52 -4.90 17.30 2.74
C ILE A 52 -3.75 18.23 3.14
N VAL A 53 -2.72 18.33 2.28
CA VAL A 53 -1.58 19.23 2.49
C VAL A 53 -2.03 20.69 2.51
N LEU A 54 -2.90 21.10 1.58
CA LEU A 54 -3.46 22.45 1.54
C LEU A 54 -4.30 22.76 2.77
N THR A 55 -5.22 21.88 3.17
CA THR A 55 -6.03 22.08 4.39
C THR A 55 -5.15 22.15 5.64
N THR A 56 -4.09 21.34 5.70
CA THR A 56 -3.10 21.42 6.79
C THR A 56 -2.41 22.78 6.81
N ALA A 57 -1.98 23.29 5.65
CA ALA A 57 -1.38 24.62 5.53
C ALA A 57 -2.33 25.73 6.06
N LEU A 58 -3.62 25.65 5.71
CA LEU A 58 -4.64 26.61 6.14
C LEU A 58 -4.90 26.55 7.64
N VAL A 59 -5.03 25.35 8.23
CA VAL A 59 -5.24 25.18 9.68
C VAL A 59 -4.07 25.75 10.47
N PHE A 60 -2.84 25.42 10.09
CA PHE A 60 -1.65 25.95 10.75
C PHE A 60 -1.43 27.44 10.49
N GLY A 61 -1.80 27.95 9.31
CA GLY A 61 -1.76 29.37 8.99
C GLY A 61 -2.73 30.18 9.84
N ALA A 62 -3.98 29.72 9.95
CA ALA A 62 -5.00 30.33 10.80
C ALA A 62 -4.60 30.29 12.28
N GLY A 63 -4.10 29.15 12.77
CA GLY A 63 -3.58 29.03 14.13
C GLY A 63 -2.41 29.96 14.40
N ALA A 64 -1.49 30.13 13.45
CA ALA A 64 -0.37 31.06 13.57
C ALA A 64 -0.84 32.53 13.66
N LEU A 65 -1.79 32.93 12.81
CA LEU A 65 -2.36 34.27 12.84
C LEU A 65 -3.09 34.54 14.16
N ALA A 66 -3.89 33.58 14.63
CA ALA A 66 -4.59 33.68 15.90
C ALA A 66 -3.62 33.81 17.09
N LEU A 67 -2.52 33.04 17.09
CA LEU A 67 -1.47 33.15 18.11
C LEU A 67 -0.78 34.51 18.07
N ALA A 68 -0.47 35.04 16.88
CA ALA A 68 0.08 36.38 16.75
C ALA A 68 -0.88 37.42 17.36
N ILE A 69 -2.17 37.38 17.02
CA ILE A 69 -3.17 38.30 17.58
C ILE A 69 -3.27 38.16 19.11
N ALA A 70 -3.26 36.94 19.65
CA ALA A 70 -3.32 36.70 21.09
C ALA A 70 -2.08 37.23 21.83
N PHE A 71 -0.90 37.10 21.21
CA PHE A 71 0.35 37.65 21.72
C PHE A 71 0.32 39.18 21.75
N TRP A 72 -0.12 39.82 20.65
CA TRP A 72 -0.26 41.28 20.57
C TRP A 72 -1.26 41.86 21.58
N ARG A 73 -2.21 41.05 22.06
CA ARG A 73 -3.19 41.44 23.09
C ARG A 73 -2.85 40.95 24.51
N ASP A 74 -1.66 40.39 24.72
CA ASP A 74 -1.17 39.80 25.98
C ASP A 74 -2.15 38.77 26.61
N ARG A 75 -2.84 37.99 25.79
CA ARG A 75 -3.85 36.99 26.24
C ARG A 75 -3.25 35.60 26.33
N ARG A 76 -2.37 35.35 27.31
CA ARG A 76 -1.64 34.07 27.48
C ARG A 76 -2.54 32.82 27.56
N ARG A 77 -3.67 32.90 28.30
CA ARG A 77 -4.62 31.78 28.40
C ARG A 77 -5.28 31.44 27.05
N VAL A 78 -5.55 32.46 26.24
CA VAL A 78 -6.14 32.30 24.90
C VAL A 78 -5.13 31.64 23.96
N ALA A 79 -3.85 31.96 24.08
CA ALA A 79 -2.80 31.30 23.28
C ALA A 79 -2.78 29.78 23.51
N ILE A 80 -2.92 29.30 24.76
CA ILE A 80 -3.01 27.87 25.08
C ILE A 80 -4.21 27.22 24.38
N VAL A 81 -5.38 27.87 24.45
CA VAL A 81 -6.60 27.38 23.80
C VAL A 81 -6.45 27.34 22.27
N ILE A 82 -5.84 28.36 21.65
CA ILE A 82 -5.58 28.39 20.20
C ILE A 82 -4.64 27.26 19.79
N THR A 83 -3.57 27.02 20.57
CA THR A 83 -2.64 25.91 20.30
C THR A 83 -3.39 24.58 20.35
N ALA A 84 -4.16 24.33 21.40
CA ALA A 84 -4.96 23.10 21.54
C ALA A 84 -5.96 22.94 20.39
N ALA A 85 -6.70 24.01 20.06
CA ALA A 85 -7.68 24.01 18.96
C ALA A 85 -7.01 23.75 17.60
N THR A 86 -5.82 24.30 17.36
CA THR A 86 -5.08 24.07 16.10
C THR A 86 -4.60 22.62 16.00
N MET A 87 -4.14 22.03 17.10
CA MET A 87 -3.75 20.61 17.14
C MET A 87 -4.94 19.69 16.90
N LEU A 88 -6.08 19.95 17.56
CA LEU A 88 -7.31 19.20 17.35
C LEU A 88 -7.85 19.36 15.92
N GLY A 89 -7.78 20.57 15.36
CA GLY A 89 -8.20 20.86 13.99
C GLY A 89 -7.37 20.16 12.91
N PHE A 90 -6.10 19.82 13.22
CA PHE A 90 -5.22 19.07 12.32
C PHE A 90 -5.50 17.56 12.33
N THR A 91 -5.99 17.00 13.44
CA THR A 91 -6.19 15.55 13.62
C THR A 91 -6.96 14.87 12.47
N PRO A 92 -8.07 15.42 11.93
CA PRO A 92 -8.78 14.79 10.83
C PRO A 92 -7.93 14.66 9.54
N MET A 93 -6.94 15.54 9.33
CA MET A 93 -6.03 15.45 8.18
C MET A 93 -5.07 14.28 8.30
N ILE A 94 -4.61 13.97 9.52
CA ILE A 94 -3.82 12.75 9.80
C ILE A 94 -4.66 11.52 9.46
N THR A 95 -5.88 11.43 9.99
CA THR A 95 -6.76 10.29 9.73
C THR A 95 -7.03 10.10 8.24
N ARG A 96 -7.31 11.17 7.50
CA ARG A 96 -7.54 11.11 6.04
C ARG A 96 -6.29 10.66 5.29
N ALA A 97 -5.10 11.16 5.66
CA ALA A 97 -3.86 10.75 5.03
C ALA A 97 -3.57 9.26 5.29
N MET A 98 -3.76 8.80 6.53
CA MET A 98 -3.61 7.40 6.91
C MET A 98 -4.59 6.51 6.14
N LEU A 99 -5.86 6.91 6.00
CA LEU A 99 -6.85 6.16 5.24
C LEU A 99 -6.48 6.07 3.76
N LEU A 100 -6.01 7.15 3.13
CA LEU A 100 -5.56 7.10 1.73
C LEU A 100 -4.38 6.15 1.55
N VAL A 101 -3.40 6.19 2.44
CA VAL A 101 -2.25 5.28 2.40
C VAL A 101 -2.71 3.84 2.62
N ALA A 102 -3.56 3.60 3.62
CA ALA A 102 -4.11 2.27 3.90
C ALA A 102 -4.89 1.72 2.71
N GLU A 103 -5.70 2.54 2.05
CA GLU A 103 -6.45 2.15 0.86
C GLU A 103 -5.51 1.81 -0.30
N SER A 104 -4.50 2.65 -0.57
CA SER A 104 -3.52 2.39 -1.65
C SER A 104 -2.66 1.13 -1.43
N ARG A 105 -2.56 0.65 -0.19
CA ARG A 105 -1.83 -0.58 0.17
C ARG A 105 -2.75 -1.77 0.42
N SER A 106 -4.06 -1.58 0.29
CA SER A 106 -5.05 -2.58 0.63
C SER A 106 -5.07 -3.70 -0.41
N VAL A 107 -5.09 -4.94 0.09
CA VAL A 107 -5.41 -6.16 -0.69
C VAL A 107 -6.85 -6.63 -0.44
N ARG A 108 -7.66 -5.84 0.27
CA ARG A 108 -9.00 -6.23 0.72
C ARG A 108 -9.93 -6.59 -0.45
N GLY A 109 -9.91 -5.84 -1.55
CA GLY A 109 -10.72 -6.12 -2.73
C GLY A 109 -10.37 -7.47 -3.36
N LEU A 110 -9.09 -7.68 -3.67
CA LEU A 110 -8.58 -8.94 -4.21
C LEU A 110 -8.89 -10.14 -3.29
N ALA A 111 -8.67 -9.98 -1.99
CA ALA A 111 -8.88 -11.05 -1.02
C ALA A 111 -10.37 -11.42 -0.86
N ARG A 112 -11.28 -10.43 -0.91
CA ARG A 112 -12.73 -10.69 -0.90
C ARG A 112 -13.20 -11.35 -2.18
N GLU A 113 -12.69 -10.93 -3.33
CA GLU A 113 -13.01 -11.55 -4.60
C GLU A 113 -12.57 -13.02 -4.63
N LEU A 114 -11.37 -13.28 -4.09
CA LEU A 114 -10.86 -14.62 -3.88
C LEU A 114 -11.74 -15.44 -2.94
N ALA A 115 -12.10 -14.91 -1.76
CA ALA A 115 -12.96 -15.60 -0.80
C ALA A 115 -14.35 -15.92 -1.36
N ALA A 116 -14.89 -15.06 -2.23
CA ALA A 116 -16.19 -15.25 -2.84
C ALA A 116 -16.20 -16.33 -3.94
N ARG A 117 -15.07 -16.59 -4.59
CA ARG A 117 -14.99 -17.46 -5.78
C ARG A 117 -14.19 -18.74 -5.60
N ALA A 118 -13.20 -18.75 -4.70
CA ALA A 118 -12.29 -19.89 -4.57
C ALA A 118 -13.00 -21.05 -3.85
N GLY A 119 -13.04 -22.21 -4.53
CA GLY A 119 -13.49 -23.47 -3.94
C GLY A 119 -12.48 -24.02 -2.93
N PRO A 120 -12.88 -24.96 -2.06
CA PRO A 120 -12.01 -25.52 -1.02
C PRO A 120 -10.77 -26.23 -1.59
N ASP A 121 -10.89 -26.83 -2.78
CA ASP A 121 -9.81 -27.55 -3.46
C ASP A 121 -8.95 -26.67 -4.37
N ASP A 122 -9.29 -25.38 -4.49
CA ASP A 122 -8.53 -24.43 -5.30
C ASP A 122 -7.20 -24.09 -4.62
N VAL A 123 -6.16 -23.91 -5.43
CA VAL A 123 -4.84 -23.48 -4.96
C VAL A 123 -4.78 -21.96 -4.98
N ILE A 124 -4.44 -21.37 -3.83
CA ILE A 124 -4.24 -19.92 -3.70
C ILE A 124 -2.76 -19.64 -3.61
N VAL A 125 -2.25 -18.80 -4.50
CA VAL A 125 -0.84 -18.48 -4.64
C VAL A 125 -0.65 -16.98 -4.45
N HIS A 126 0.38 -16.60 -3.70
CA HIS A 126 0.89 -15.23 -3.66
C HIS A 126 2.30 -15.20 -4.24
N GLU A 127 2.53 -14.32 -5.21
CA GLU A 127 3.84 -14.10 -5.81
C GLU A 127 4.57 -12.92 -5.15
N GLY A 128 5.81 -13.19 -4.74
CA GLY A 128 6.69 -12.21 -4.10
C GLY A 128 6.46 -12.08 -2.60
N PRO A 129 7.00 -11.00 -2.00
CA PRO A 129 6.94 -10.79 -0.56
C PRO A 129 5.51 -10.61 -0.04
N ILE A 130 5.06 -11.56 0.78
CA ILE A 130 3.69 -11.56 1.32
C ILE A 130 3.43 -10.37 2.25
N GLU A 131 4.45 -9.75 2.83
CA GLU A 131 4.29 -8.57 3.68
C GLU A 131 3.66 -7.37 2.95
N ASN A 132 3.79 -7.32 1.61
CA ASN A 132 3.14 -6.31 0.77
C ASN A 132 1.64 -6.59 0.53
N SER A 133 1.18 -7.77 0.97
CA SER A 133 -0.20 -8.24 0.89
C SER A 133 -0.60 -8.96 2.20
N GLY A 134 -0.05 -8.55 3.36
CA GLY A 134 -0.14 -9.34 4.59
C GLY A 134 -1.55 -9.60 5.10
N ALA A 135 -2.53 -8.78 4.71
CA ALA A 135 -3.94 -8.97 5.04
C ALA A 135 -4.69 -9.92 4.08
N LEU A 136 -4.00 -10.53 3.09
CA LEU A 136 -4.60 -11.44 2.13
C LEU A 136 -5.18 -12.66 2.83
N GLU A 137 -4.43 -13.27 3.74
CA GLU A 137 -4.91 -14.42 4.51
C GLU A 137 -6.09 -14.04 5.43
N LEU A 138 -6.02 -12.86 6.06
CA LEU A 138 -7.08 -12.36 6.94
C LEU A 138 -8.41 -12.15 6.21
N TYR A 139 -8.40 -11.48 5.06
CA TYR A 139 -9.62 -11.20 4.30
C TYR A 139 -10.05 -12.34 3.38
N GLY A 140 -9.09 -13.15 2.92
CA GLY A 140 -9.32 -14.31 2.07
C GLY A 140 -9.72 -15.57 2.85
N GLY A 141 -9.49 -15.59 4.16
CA GLY A 141 -9.79 -16.70 5.06
C GLY A 141 -8.95 -17.96 4.83
N ARG A 142 -7.93 -17.88 3.97
CA ARG A 142 -7.11 -19.01 3.55
C ARG A 142 -5.66 -18.58 3.38
N ARG A 143 -4.74 -19.43 3.85
CA ARG A 143 -3.31 -19.22 3.71
C ARG A 143 -2.87 -19.49 2.27
N PRO A 144 -2.25 -18.53 1.58
CA PRO A 144 -1.70 -18.76 0.26
C PRO A 144 -0.38 -19.56 0.34
N VAL A 145 -0.08 -20.32 -0.71
CA VAL A 145 1.29 -20.75 -0.99
C VAL A 145 2.08 -19.58 -1.57
N LEU A 146 3.37 -19.51 -1.28
CA LEU A 146 4.24 -18.40 -1.62
C LEU A 146 5.18 -18.81 -2.75
N VAL A 147 5.18 -18.05 -3.84
CA VAL A 147 6.14 -18.21 -4.95
C VAL A 147 7.03 -16.99 -4.98
N ASP A 148 8.34 -17.18 -5.19
CA ASP A 148 9.35 -16.12 -5.10
C ASP A 148 9.29 -15.38 -3.75
N GLY A 149 8.86 -16.07 -2.68
CA GLY A 149 8.74 -15.53 -1.33
C GLY A 149 10.05 -15.42 -0.55
N TRP A 150 11.18 -15.84 -1.14
CA TRP A 150 12.50 -15.83 -0.49
C TRP A 150 13.04 -14.43 -0.19
N THR A 151 12.55 -13.42 -0.91
CA THR A 151 12.88 -12.00 -0.67
C THR A 151 11.95 -11.33 0.35
N SER A 152 11.01 -12.10 0.91
CA SER A 152 10.14 -11.70 2.01
C SER A 152 10.88 -11.68 3.34
N VAL A 153 10.34 -10.95 4.31
CA VAL A 153 10.65 -11.18 5.74
C VAL A 153 10.42 -12.63 6.18
N LEU A 154 9.55 -13.37 5.49
CA LEU A 154 9.33 -14.81 5.72
C LEU A 154 10.31 -15.71 4.97
N GLY A 155 11.23 -15.17 4.17
CA GLY A 155 12.15 -15.95 3.34
C GLY A 155 13.02 -16.92 4.13
N PHE A 156 13.41 -16.54 5.36
CA PHE A 156 14.10 -17.45 6.28
C PHE A 156 13.24 -18.69 6.60
N GLY A 157 11.93 -18.52 6.74
CA GLY A 157 10.98 -19.61 6.95
C GLY A 157 10.93 -20.61 5.79
N GLY A 158 11.30 -20.19 4.58
CA GLY A 158 11.44 -21.10 3.43
C GLY A 158 12.58 -22.10 3.56
N THR A 159 13.56 -21.86 4.46
CA THR A 159 14.75 -22.72 4.60
C THR A 159 14.51 -23.96 5.48
N PHE A 160 13.37 -24.04 6.16
CA PHE A 160 13.02 -25.20 6.99
C PHE A 160 12.60 -26.40 6.13
N ALA A 161 12.85 -27.60 6.63
CA ALA A 161 12.59 -28.85 5.91
C ALA A 161 11.11 -29.08 5.58
N ASP A 162 10.20 -28.51 6.38
CA ASP A 162 8.75 -28.60 6.22
C ASP A 162 8.16 -27.46 5.36
N ALA A 163 8.99 -26.55 4.85
CA ALA A 163 8.53 -25.37 4.11
C ALA A 163 8.00 -25.68 2.70
N ALA A 164 8.26 -26.87 2.16
CA ALA A 164 7.99 -27.24 0.76
C ALA A 164 6.52 -27.07 0.33
N GLU A 165 5.57 -27.23 1.27
CA GLU A 165 4.14 -27.05 1.00
C GLU A 165 3.70 -25.58 1.05
N THR A 166 4.45 -24.72 1.74
CA THR A 166 4.16 -23.28 1.84
C THR A 166 4.94 -22.47 0.82
N PHE A 167 6.20 -22.81 0.54
CA PHE A 167 7.08 -22.09 -0.38
C PHE A 167 7.31 -22.93 -1.63
N TRP A 168 6.70 -22.48 -2.72
CA TRP A 168 6.79 -23.17 -4.00
C TRP A 168 7.85 -22.53 -4.89
N GLU A 169 8.58 -23.39 -5.60
CA GLU A 169 9.32 -22.93 -6.77
C GLU A 169 8.37 -22.53 -7.91
N ARG A 170 8.85 -21.62 -8.76
CA ARG A 170 8.13 -21.20 -9.96
C ARG A 170 7.78 -22.38 -10.87
N SER A 171 8.64 -23.38 -10.96
CA SER A 171 8.44 -24.62 -11.71
C SER A 171 7.19 -25.38 -11.25
N ARG A 172 7.01 -25.55 -9.93
CA ARG A 172 5.83 -26.18 -9.30
C ARG A 172 4.55 -25.41 -9.60
N LEU A 173 4.59 -24.07 -9.52
CA LEU A 173 3.46 -23.23 -9.90
C LEU A 173 3.07 -23.43 -11.36
N ILE A 174 4.03 -23.39 -12.30
CA ILE A 174 3.75 -23.55 -13.73
C ILE A 174 3.15 -24.94 -14.03
N ALA A 175 3.67 -25.99 -13.40
CA ALA A 175 3.13 -27.34 -13.53
C ALA A 175 1.68 -27.41 -13.01
N THR A 176 1.42 -26.83 -11.84
CA THR A 176 0.08 -26.79 -11.22
C THR A 176 -0.90 -25.96 -12.06
N TRP A 177 -0.44 -24.83 -12.61
CA TRP A 177 -1.22 -23.95 -13.48
C TRP A 177 -1.74 -24.67 -14.73
N ARG A 178 -0.92 -25.53 -15.32
CA ARG A 178 -1.26 -26.35 -16.51
C ARG A 178 -2.09 -27.59 -16.14
N GLY A 179 -2.17 -27.93 -14.87
CA GLY A 179 -2.84 -29.11 -14.37
C GLY A 179 -4.36 -28.96 -14.22
N PRO A 180 -5.03 -29.99 -13.68
CA PRO A 180 -6.48 -30.00 -13.48
C PRO A 180 -6.95 -29.10 -12.32
N ALA A 181 -6.06 -28.68 -11.42
CA ALA A 181 -6.41 -27.84 -10.26
C ALA A 181 -6.62 -26.38 -10.67
N ARG A 182 -7.65 -25.72 -10.11
CA ARG A 182 -7.88 -24.28 -10.25
C ARG A 182 -6.86 -23.52 -9.40
N VAL A 183 -6.18 -22.57 -10.01
CA VAL A 183 -5.12 -21.78 -9.39
C VAL A 183 -5.54 -20.32 -9.43
N TRP A 184 -5.55 -19.69 -8.25
CA TRP A 184 -5.69 -18.27 -8.07
C TRP A 184 -4.32 -17.69 -7.73
N LEU A 185 -3.91 -16.65 -8.44
CA LEU A 185 -2.64 -15.98 -8.23
C LEU A 185 -2.87 -14.52 -7.89
N VAL A 186 -2.44 -14.13 -6.69
CA VAL A 186 -2.29 -12.73 -6.31
C VAL A 186 -0.83 -12.35 -6.51
N THR A 187 -0.59 -11.28 -7.28
CA THR A 187 0.76 -10.76 -7.48
C THR A 187 0.81 -9.25 -7.27
N ILE A 188 1.90 -8.81 -6.67
CA ILE A 188 2.28 -7.40 -6.56
C ILE A 188 3.17 -6.97 -7.74
N ARG A 189 3.55 -7.91 -8.62
CA ARG A 189 4.43 -7.65 -9.74
C ARG A 189 3.63 -7.25 -10.97
N GLN A 190 4.11 -6.23 -11.68
CA GLN A 190 3.59 -5.90 -13.01
C GLN A 190 3.51 -7.15 -13.90
N PRO A 191 2.52 -7.25 -14.79
CA PRO A 191 2.25 -8.47 -15.57
C PRO A 191 3.46 -9.00 -16.33
N ALA A 192 4.30 -8.12 -16.87
CA ALA A 192 5.51 -8.49 -17.62
C ALA A 192 6.62 -9.11 -16.74
N GLN A 193 6.59 -8.88 -15.43
CA GLN A 193 7.57 -9.39 -14.46
C GLN A 193 7.02 -10.52 -13.58
N SER A 194 5.71 -10.79 -13.69
CA SER A 194 5.04 -11.85 -12.97
C SER A 194 5.22 -13.20 -13.69
N VAL A 195 5.13 -14.29 -12.94
CA VAL A 195 5.05 -15.66 -13.46
C VAL A 195 3.96 -15.85 -14.52
N VAL A 196 2.91 -15.02 -14.55
CA VAL A 196 1.89 -15.07 -15.61
C VAL A 196 2.46 -14.80 -17.00
N ALA A 197 3.57 -14.08 -17.12
CA ALA A 197 4.27 -13.89 -18.40
C ALA A 197 4.90 -15.19 -18.94
N THR A 198 5.02 -16.22 -18.10
CA THR A 198 5.70 -17.50 -18.43
C THR A 198 4.73 -18.66 -18.67
N VAL A 199 3.43 -18.47 -18.42
CA VAL A 199 2.39 -19.47 -18.67
C VAL A 199 1.65 -19.17 -19.98
N PRO A 200 0.97 -20.15 -20.60
CA PRO A 200 0.29 -19.93 -21.88
C PRO A 200 -0.78 -18.82 -21.77
N PRO A 201 -0.74 -17.76 -22.60
CA PRO A 201 -1.67 -16.62 -22.50
C PRO A 201 -3.16 -16.98 -22.52
N PRO A 202 -3.64 -17.96 -23.31
CA PRO A 202 -5.06 -18.36 -23.32
C PRO A 202 -5.56 -18.93 -21.98
N THR A 203 -4.65 -19.24 -21.06
CA THR A 203 -4.96 -19.77 -19.73
C THR A 203 -4.91 -18.70 -18.64
N VAL A 204 -4.68 -17.43 -18.97
CA VAL A 204 -4.54 -16.34 -17.98
C VAL A 204 -5.79 -15.48 -18.00
N PHE A 205 -6.60 -15.58 -16.95
CA PHE A 205 -7.80 -14.78 -16.77
C PHE A 205 -7.54 -13.74 -15.68
N LEU A 206 -7.50 -12.45 -16.06
CA LEU A 206 -7.45 -11.36 -15.10
C LEU A 206 -8.84 -11.17 -14.49
N ILE A 207 -8.93 -11.30 -13.17
CA ILE A 207 -10.18 -11.22 -12.42
C ILE A 207 -10.35 -9.82 -11.84
N LEU A 208 -9.29 -9.29 -11.22
CA LEU A 208 -9.28 -7.96 -10.64
C LEU A 208 -7.86 -7.37 -10.70
N ALA A 209 -7.77 -6.07 -10.98
CA ALA A 209 -6.55 -5.29 -10.81
C ALA A 209 -6.87 -4.05 -9.98
N GLU A 210 -6.22 -3.91 -8.83
CA GLU A 210 -6.49 -2.83 -7.88
C GLU A 210 -5.21 -2.49 -7.11
N ASN A 211 -4.99 -1.21 -6.82
CA ASN A 211 -3.88 -0.77 -5.95
C ASN A 211 -2.49 -1.31 -6.38
N GLY A 212 -2.25 -1.44 -7.69
CA GLY A 212 -0.99 -1.97 -8.22
C GLY A 212 -0.78 -3.47 -7.96
N ARG A 213 -1.86 -4.23 -7.76
CA ARG A 213 -1.87 -5.67 -7.54
C ARG A 213 -2.85 -6.32 -8.50
N TRP A 214 -2.62 -7.58 -8.82
CA TRP A 214 -3.42 -8.33 -9.77
C TRP A 214 -3.86 -9.66 -9.19
N LEU A 215 -5.12 -10.02 -9.44
CA LEU A 215 -5.69 -11.33 -9.18
C LEU A 215 -5.94 -12.03 -10.52
N TYR A 216 -5.24 -13.13 -10.75
CA TYR A 216 -5.40 -13.99 -11.91
C TYR A 216 -5.98 -15.34 -11.53
N SER A 217 -6.62 -15.99 -12.49
CA SER A 217 -7.01 -17.40 -12.43
C SER A 217 -6.55 -18.14 -13.68
N ASN A 218 -6.28 -19.43 -13.55
CA ASN A 218 -6.00 -20.30 -14.70
C ASN A 218 -7.26 -20.78 -15.44
N ARG A 219 -8.44 -20.47 -14.89
CA ARG A 219 -9.77 -20.78 -15.42
C ARG A 219 -10.70 -19.56 -15.27
N PRO A 220 -11.73 -19.42 -16.12
CA PRO A 220 -12.73 -18.36 -15.97
C PRO A 220 -13.52 -18.46 -14.65
#